data_AF-X1B1L6-F1
#
_entry.id   AF-X1B1L6-F1
#
_cell.length_a   1.000
_cell.length_b   1.000
_cell.length_c   1.000
_cell.angle_alpha   90.00
_cell.angle_beta   90.00
_cell.angle_gamma   90.00
#
_symmetry.space_group_name_H-M   'P 1'
#
loop_
_entity.id
_entity.type
_entity.pdbx_description
1 polymer ?
#
loop_
_entity_poly.entity_id
_entity_poly.type
_entity_poly.pdbx_seq_one_letter_code
_entity_poly.pdbx_strand_id
1 'polypeptide(L)' 'AGIHYPVPLHLQKVYKEAGYKSGDFPNAELAADEVISLPLYPEISEEQINSVVETIKDFYKQNSERK' A
#
# COMPACT_ATOMS: atom_id res chain seq x y z
N ALA A 1 -5.36 7.60 4.81
CA ALA A 1 -4.44 6.54 4.34
C ALA A 1 -3.74 7.01 3.08
N GLY A 2 -2.50 6.57 2.83
CA GLY A 2 -1.72 6.94 1.65
C GLY A 2 -1.04 5.71 1.05
N ILE A 3 -0.61 5.81 -0.22
CA ILE A 3 0.13 4.77 -0.92
C ILE A 3 1.60 5.16 -0.95
N HIS A 4 2.48 4.31 -0.43
CA HIS A 4 3.93 4.54 -0.38
C HIS A 4 4.69 3.28 -0.80
N TYR A 5 5.35 3.23 -1.96
CA TYR A 5 5.35 4.19 -3.08
C TYR A 5 4.55 3.59 -4.24
N PRO A 6 3.68 4.35 -4.94
CA PRO A 6 2.78 3.81 -5.97
C PRO A 6 3.51 3.39 -7.25
N VAL A 7 4.78 3.77 -7.42
CA VAL A 7 5.62 3.35 -8.55
C VAL A 7 6.96 2.91 -7.98
N PRO A 8 7.41 1.68 -8.26
CA PRO A 8 8.69 1.20 -7.77
C PRO A 8 9.83 2.00 -8.41
N LEU A 9 10.94 2.11 -7.68
CA LEU A 9 12.00 3.07 -7.97
C LEU A 9 12.51 2.99 -9.41
N HIS A 10 12.75 1.79 -9.93
CA HIS A 10 13.30 1.55 -11.28
C HIS A 10 12.36 1.96 -12.41
N LEU A 11 11.06 2.09 -12.15
CA LEU A 11 10.05 2.52 -13.12
C LEU A 11 9.71 4.02 -13.02
N GLN A 12 10.30 4.74 -12.07
CA GLN A 12 10.09 6.18 -11.97
C GLN A 12 10.76 6.91 -13.14
N LYS A 13 10.11 8.00 -13.60
CA LYS A 13 10.54 8.75 -14.79
C LYS A 13 12.01 9.20 -14.76
N VAL A 14 12.55 9.50 -13.57
CA VAL A 14 13.94 9.94 -13.38
C VAL A 14 14.96 8.85 -13.72
N TYR A 15 14.57 7.57 -13.67
CA TYR A 15 15.44 6.43 -13.98
C TYR A 15 15.28 5.91 -15.41
N LYS A 16 14.56 6.61 -16.29
CA LYS A 16 14.32 6.15 -17.67
C LYS A 16 15.62 5.86 -18.44
N GLU A 17 16.66 6.66 -18.22
CA GLU A 17 17.96 6.50 -18.88
C GLU A 17 18.77 5.32 -18.35
N ALA A 18 18.42 4.78 -17.17
CA ALA A 18 19.08 3.60 -16.61
C ALA A 18 18.66 2.28 -17.31
N GLY A 19 17.62 2.31 -18.15
CA GLY A 19 17.25 1.18 -19.03
C GLY A 19 16.49 0.04 -18.36
N TYR A 20 16.05 0.19 -17.10
CA TYR A 20 15.24 -0.80 -16.41
C TYR A 20 13.82 -0.90 -17.00
N LYS A 21 13.21 -2.08 -16.87
CA LYS A 21 11.85 -2.39 -17.31
C LYS A 21 11.09 -3.18 -16.25
N SER A 22 9.77 -3.27 -16.42
CA SER A 22 8.94 -4.12 -15.56
C SER A 22 9.39 -5.58 -15.68
N GLY A 23 9.41 -6.26 -14.54
CA GLY A 23 9.94 -7.62 -14.38
C GLY A 23 11.40 -7.68 -13.95
N ASP A 24 12.17 -6.59 -14.04
CA ASP A 24 13.56 -6.58 -13.58
C ASP A 24 13.64 -6.67 -12.03
N PHE A 25 12.63 -6.15 -11.32
CA PHE A 25 12.55 -6.16 -9.85
C PHE A 25 11.14 -6.55 -9.37
N PRO A 26 10.75 -7.84 -9.50
CA PRO A 26 9.37 -8.29 -9.27
C PRO A 26 8.89 -8.06 -7.84
N ASN A 27 9.77 -8.19 -6.84
CA ASN A 27 9.40 -7.93 -5.44
C ASN A 27 9.13 -6.45 -5.16
N ALA A 28 9.83 -5.54 -5.84
CA ALA A 28 9.61 -4.10 -5.71
C ALA A 28 8.29 -3.69 -6.38
N GLU A 29 7.98 -4.29 -7.54
CA GLU A 29 6.72 -4.12 -8.26
C GLU A 29 5.54 -4.62 -7.41
N LEU A 30 5.63 -5.84 -6.89
CA LEU A 30 4.61 -6.41 -6.01
C LEU A 30 4.37 -5.54 -4.77
N ALA A 31 5.45 -5.07 -4.13
CA ALA A 31 5.33 -4.18 -2.99
C ALA A 31 4.60 -2.88 -3.34
N ALA A 32 4.93 -2.25 -4.48
CA ALA A 32 4.26 -1.02 -4.91
C ALA A 32 2.75 -1.22 -5.19
N ASP A 33 2.37 -2.40 -5.69
CA ASP A 33 0.99 -2.73 -6.04
C ASP A 33 0.11 -3.12 -4.84
N GLU A 34 0.69 -3.74 -3.79
CA GLU A 34 -0.09 -4.31 -2.68
C GLU A 34 -0.05 -3.50 -1.38
N VAL A 35 0.95 -2.63 -1.18
CA VAL A 35 1.11 -1.94 0.11
C VAL A 35 0.17 -0.75 0.27
N ILE A 36 -0.36 -0.62 1.49
CA ILE A 36 -1.07 0.57 1.95
C ILE A 36 -0.44 1.04 3.26
N SER A 37 -0.37 2.36 3.45
CA SER A 37 0.10 2.93 4.71
C SER A 37 -1.08 3.33 5.59
N LEU A 38 -1.14 2.72 6.78
CA LEU A 38 -2.11 3.08 7.81
C LEU A 38 -1.64 4.33 8.58
N PRO A 39 -2.57 5.11 9.17
CA PRO A 39 -2.21 6.23 10.04
C PRO A 39 -1.32 5.77 11.21
N LEU A 40 -0.15 6.38 11.34
CA LEU A 40 0.78 6.15 12.44
C LEU A 40 1.57 7.43 12.73
N TYR A 41 1.27 8.08 13.86
CA TYR A 41 1.90 9.31 14.34
C TYR A 41 1.70 9.43 15.85
N PRO A 42 2.53 10.20 16.59
CA PRO A 42 2.53 10.21 18.06
C PRO A 42 1.19 10.61 18.70
N GLU A 43 0.43 11.47 18.06
CA GLU A 43 -0.83 12.04 18.57
C GLU A 43 -2.07 11.21 18.20
N ILE A 44 -1.90 10.02 17.62
CA ILE A 44 -3.03 9.16 17.23
C ILE A 44 -3.79 8.67 18.48
N SER A 45 -5.11 8.82 18.49
CA SER A 45 -5.94 8.36 19.61
C SER A 45 -6.32 6.89 19.50
N GLU A 46 -6.66 6.25 20.62
CA GLU A 46 -7.20 4.89 20.63
C GLU A 46 -8.49 4.77 19.79
N GLU A 47 -9.34 5.80 19.81
CA GLU A 47 -10.55 5.85 18.99
C GLU A 47 -10.22 5.81 17.49
N GLN A 48 -9.21 6.58 17.06
CA GLN A 48 -8.73 6.57 15.67
C GLN A 48 -8.16 5.20 15.28
N ILE A 49 -7.38 4.57 16.17
CA ILE A 49 -6.86 3.21 15.97
C ILE A 49 -8.02 2.22 15.81
N ASN A 50 -8.99 2.25 16.72
CA ASN A 50 -10.15 1.36 16.69
C ASN A 50 -10.97 1.53 15.41
N SER A 51 -11.16 2.78 14.96
CA SER A 51 -11.84 3.07 13.69
C SER A 51 -11.13 2.43 12.49
N VAL A 52 -9.80 2.53 12.41
CA VAL A 52 -9.01 1.87 11.36
C VAL A 52 -9.14 0.36 11.42
N VAL A 53 -9.03 -0.23 12.62
CA VAL A 53 -9.11 -1.69 12.81
C VAL A 53 -10.48 -2.23 12.41
N GLU A 54 -11.58 -1.62 12.86
CA GLU A 54 -12.92 -2.09 12.53
C GLU A 54 -13.22 -1.92 11.04
N THR A 55 -12.78 -0.82 10.41
CA THR A 55 -12.91 -0.62 8.96
C THR A 55 -12.26 -1.75 8.16
N ILE A 56 -11.05 -2.18 8.56
CA ILE A 56 -10.33 -3.27 7.89
C ILE A 56 -11.05 -4.61 8.11
N LYS A 57 -11.50 -4.89 9.34
CA LYS A 57 -12.26 -6.12 9.63
C LYS A 57 -13.53 -6.20 8.80
N ASP A 58 -14.28 -5.11 8.71
CA ASP A 58 -15.53 -5.05 7.96
C ASP A 58 -15.32 -5.24 6.46
N PHE A 59 -14.24 -4.68 5.90
CA PHE A 59 -13.86 -4.94 4.51
C PHE A 59 -13.67 -6.44 4.22
N TYR A 60 -12.97 -7.16 5.10
CA TYR A 60 -12.75 -8.60 4.93
C TYR A 60 -14.00 -9.44 5.16
N LYS A 61 -14.87 -9.06 6.11
CA LYS A 61 -16.17 -9.74 6.30
C LYS A 61 -17.06 -9.61 5.07
N GLN A 62 -17.23 -8.40 4.54
CA GLN A 62 -18.05 -8.17 3.34
C GLN A 62 -17.52 -8.92 2.12
N ASN A 63 -16.20 -9.05 1.97
CA ASN A 63 -15.61 -9.81 0.87
C ASN A 63 -15.79 -11.33 1.02
N SER A 64 -15.89 -11.86 2.25
CA SER A 64 -16.21 -13.28 2.46
C SER A 64 -17.67 -13.62 2.15
N GLU A 65 -18.61 -12.69 2.31
CA GLU A 65 -20.04 -12.89 2.04
C GLU A 65 -20.41 -12.70 0.56
N ARG A 66 -19.52 -12.09 -0.24
CA ARG A 66 -19.70 -11.89 -1.69
C ARG A 66 -19.12 -13.01 -2.55
N LYS A 67 -18.46 -14.02 -1.96
CA LYS A 67 -18.02 -15.24 -2.65
C LYS A 67 -19.07 -16.31 -2.55
#